data_AF-A0A2C5ZUS8-F1
#
_entry.id   AF-A0A2C5ZUS8-F1
#
_cell.length_a   1.000
_cell.length_b   1.000
_cell.length_c   1.000
_cell.angle_alpha   90.00
_cell.angle_beta   90.00
_cell.angle_gamma   90.00
#
_symmetry.space_group_name_H-M   'P 1'
#
loop_
_entity.id
_entity.type
_entity.pdbx_description
1 polymer ?
#
loop_
_entity_poly.entity_id
_entity_poly.type
_entity_poly.pdbx_seq_one_letter_code
_entity_poly.pdbx_strand_id
1 'polypeptide(L)'
;MGRDLVGPSMLRQMRGRAGRPGKCPVGETYLCCRQSDLDQVLELMQAEMPAISSCLSTDNRRVQRALLEAISTRLASSQESIDDYFAKSLLRHSHGRQFVKECTQSSSDEVQRMGLATCDSSGHWTATQLGKAIVASSIDPDDGVFVHRELTKALRAFAMDGEMHILYIFTPVQDFGVSVNWQVFRNEMDALDDNGLRVMSFVGIKPTELLRLAQGGSLKETTQEEKEQARVYRRFYLALQLRDLCNEVPIHVVSRKYDMPRGAVQTLSHTCQGFAAGMVKFCEHMGWGVMAAALDHFTDRLMAGARADLLALTKIPFIKSRTARVFWESGYRSIASVANADAGQLLPVLMQPNKIRSKGHKDEKLQEKLLAKAQIISMAANRIWQIQVQAELQED
;
A
#
# COMPACT_ATOMS: atom_id res chain seq x y z
N MET A 1 -11.36 8.13 -15.30
CA MET A 1 -10.16 8.55 -16.06
C MET A 1 -10.48 8.53 -17.55
N GLY A 2 -9.93 9.47 -18.33
CA GLY A 2 -9.96 9.42 -19.80
C GLY A 2 -11.01 10.30 -20.50
N ARG A 3 -11.53 11.35 -19.84
CA ARG A 3 -12.36 12.38 -20.51
C ARG A 3 -11.56 13.64 -20.85
N ASP A 4 -10.48 13.89 -20.12
CA ASP A 4 -9.63 15.05 -20.33
C ASP A 4 -8.56 14.75 -21.39
N LEU A 5 -8.18 15.78 -22.14
CA LEU A 5 -7.08 15.70 -23.10
C LEU A 5 -5.76 15.35 -22.40
N VAL A 6 -4.92 14.61 -23.11
CA VAL A 6 -3.57 14.27 -22.65
C VAL A 6 -2.71 15.53 -22.66
N GLY A 7 -1.92 15.75 -21.61
CA GLY A 7 -1.01 16.90 -21.55
C GLY A 7 0.22 16.78 -22.49
N PRO A 8 0.88 17.89 -22.86
CA PRO A 8 1.99 17.91 -23.81
C PRO A 8 3.14 16.95 -23.43
N SER A 9 3.49 16.86 -22.15
CA SER A 9 4.56 15.98 -21.65
C SER A 9 4.23 14.50 -21.85
N MET A 10 3.00 14.10 -21.58
CA MET A 10 2.57 12.71 -21.74
C MET A 10 2.51 12.34 -23.23
N LEU A 11 2.01 13.24 -24.09
CA LEU A 11 2.04 13.03 -25.54
C LEU A 11 3.48 12.83 -26.05
N ARG A 12 4.43 13.67 -25.63
CA ARG A 12 5.85 13.51 -26.01
C ARG A 12 6.44 12.20 -25.47
N GLN A 13 6.11 11.79 -24.25
CA GLN A 13 6.53 10.50 -23.69
C GLN A 13 5.96 9.31 -24.50
N MET A 14 4.72 9.39 -24.97
CA MET A 14 4.11 8.37 -25.82
C MET A 14 4.80 8.31 -27.19
N ARG A 15 5.00 9.47 -27.83
CA ARG A 15 5.66 9.58 -29.14
C ARG A 15 7.10 9.10 -29.11
N GLY A 16 7.84 9.38 -28.03
CA GLY A 16 9.22 8.93 -27.85
C GLY A 16 9.40 7.40 -27.74
N ARG A 17 8.31 6.63 -27.63
CA ARG A 17 8.35 5.16 -27.67
C ARG A 17 8.33 4.61 -29.10
N ALA A 18 8.06 5.44 -30.11
CA ALA A 18 8.09 5.03 -31.51
C ALA A 18 9.52 5.08 -32.06
N GLY A 19 9.94 3.99 -32.70
CA GLY A 19 11.30 3.82 -33.20
C GLY A 19 12.08 2.81 -32.37
N ARG A 20 12.60 1.76 -33.03
CA ARG A 20 13.43 0.72 -32.40
C ARG A 20 14.87 0.88 -32.90
N PRO A 21 15.80 1.37 -32.06
CA PRO A 21 17.20 1.55 -32.46
C PRO A 21 17.77 0.26 -33.06
N GLY A 22 18.39 0.37 -34.24
CA GLY A 22 19.01 -0.75 -34.96
C GLY A 22 18.04 -1.72 -35.65
N LYS A 23 16.71 -1.51 -35.57
CA LYS A 23 15.71 -2.35 -36.27
C LYS A 23 14.87 -1.57 -37.28
N CYS A 24 14.52 -0.33 -36.95
CA CYS A 24 13.68 0.50 -37.80
C CYS A 24 14.43 1.79 -38.13
N PRO A 25 14.53 2.19 -39.41
CA PRO A 25 15.19 3.44 -39.80
C PRO A 25 14.38 4.68 -39.39
N VAL A 26 13.06 4.53 -39.23
CA VAL A 26 12.13 5.62 -38.85
C VAL A 26 11.15 5.12 -37.79
N GLY A 27 10.72 6.01 -36.90
CA GLY A 27 9.62 5.80 -35.96
C GLY A 27 8.46 6.72 -36.31
N GLU A 28 7.29 6.15 -36.60
CA GLU A 28 6.09 6.91 -36.96
C GLU A 28 5.10 6.94 -35.79
N THR A 29 4.39 8.07 -35.63
CA THR A 29 3.38 8.25 -34.59
C THR A 29 2.12 8.83 -35.20
N TYR A 30 0.99 8.13 -35.03
CA TYR A 30 -0.32 8.58 -35.49
C TYR A 30 -1.17 8.96 -34.28
N LEU A 31 -1.76 10.16 -34.31
CA LEU A 31 -2.68 10.65 -33.28
C LEU A 31 -4.08 10.73 -33.88
N CYS A 32 -4.96 9.82 -33.46
CA CYS A 32 -6.33 9.75 -33.96
C CYS A 32 -7.25 10.60 -33.10
N CYS A 33 -8.05 11.48 -33.71
CA CYS A 33 -9.02 12.32 -33.02
C CYS A 33 -10.33 12.42 -33.82
N ARG A 34 -11.41 12.89 -33.17
CA ARG A 34 -12.65 13.23 -33.86
C ARG A 34 -12.51 14.59 -34.50
N GLN A 35 -13.34 14.87 -35.52
CA GLN A 35 -13.35 16.18 -36.18
C GLN A 35 -13.58 17.34 -35.19
N SER A 36 -14.36 17.12 -34.13
CA SER A 36 -14.62 18.09 -33.07
C SER A 36 -13.39 18.48 -32.25
N ASP A 37 -12.39 17.60 -32.18
CA ASP A 37 -11.25 17.72 -31.28
C ASP A 37 -9.98 18.13 -32.05
N LEU A 38 -10.09 18.33 -33.37
CA LEU A 38 -8.97 18.55 -34.28
C LEU A 38 -8.14 19.78 -33.88
N ASP A 39 -8.79 20.90 -33.56
CA ASP A 39 -8.11 22.14 -33.20
C ASP A 39 -7.31 21.98 -31.89
N GLN A 40 -7.91 21.36 -30.88
CA GLN A 40 -7.27 21.11 -29.58
C GLN A 40 -6.09 20.14 -29.73
N VAL A 41 -6.20 19.16 -30.63
CA VAL A 41 -5.13 18.21 -30.92
C VAL A 41 -3.98 18.87 -31.69
N LEU A 42 -4.27 19.75 -32.65
CA LEU A 42 -3.25 20.53 -33.35
C LEU A 42 -2.49 21.45 -32.39
N GLU A 43 -3.21 22.13 -31.49
CA GLU A 43 -2.63 22.93 -30.43
C GLU A 43 -1.72 22.08 -29.52
N LEU A 44 -2.19 20.90 -29.09
CA LEU A 44 -1.40 19.96 -28.29
C LEU A 44 -0.14 19.47 -29.02
N MET A 45 -0.20 19.27 -30.34
CA MET A 45 0.95 18.86 -31.14
C MET A 45 2.01 19.95 -31.25
N GLN A 46 1.59 21.22 -31.26
CA GLN A 46 2.46 22.39 -31.32
C GLN A 46 2.88 22.90 -29.93
N ALA A 47 2.20 22.46 -28.88
CA ALA A 47 2.45 22.89 -27.52
C ALA A 47 3.90 22.63 -27.07
N GLU A 48 4.47 23.64 -26.40
CA GLU A 48 5.77 23.53 -25.77
C GLU A 48 5.72 22.62 -24.53
N MET A 49 6.89 22.15 -24.11
CA MET A 49 6.98 21.41 -22.85
C MET A 49 6.68 22.37 -21.70
N PRO A 50 5.75 22.04 -20.78
CA PRO A 50 5.53 22.85 -19.60
C PRO A 50 6.84 22.90 -18.79
N ALA A 51 7.17 24.10 -18.30
CA ALA A 51 8.32 24.29 -17.43
C ALA A 51 8.16 23.46 -16.14
N ILE A 52 9.26 22.92 -15.65
CA ILE A 52 9.27 22.18 -14.37
C ILE A 52 9.05 23.20 -13.25
N SER A 53 8.01 22.98 -12.45
CA SER A 53 7.72 23.77 -11.25
C SER A 53 8.00 22.98 -9.99
N SER A 54 8.27 23.70 -8.90
CA SER A 54 8.42 23.08 -7.58
C SER A 54 7.09 22.50 -7.10
N CYS A 55 7.12 21.24 -6.66
CA CYS A 55 5.98 20.60 -6.00
C CYS A 55 5.94 20.88 -4.48
N LEU A 56 6.89 21.63 -3.91
CA LEU A 56 6.82 22.07 -2.52
C LEU A 56 5.78 23.19 -2.39
N SER A 57 4.51 22.83 -2.38
CA SER A 57 3.41 23.77 -2.12
C SER A 57 2.85 23.62 -0.71
N THR A 58 2.34 24.72 -0.18
CA THR A 58 1.59 24.77 1.09
C THR A 58 0.21 24.11 0.94
N ASP A 59 -0.43 24.23 -0.23
CA ASP A 59 -1.78 23.68 -0.48
C ASP A 59 -1.87 22.16 -0.29
N ASN A 60 -0.82 21.43 -0.68
CA ASN A 60 -0.74 19.97 -0.50
C ASN A 60 0.07 19.57 0.74
N ARG A 61 0.31 20.52 1.64
CA ARG A 61 1.06 20.37 2.89
C ARG A 61 2.46 19.76 2.76
N ARG A 62 3.09 19.91 1.59
CA ARG A 62 4.40 19.29 1.28
C ARG A 62 5.54 20.02 1.96
N VAL A 63 5.38 21.32 2.22
CA VAL A 63 6.34 22.12 3.00
C VAL A 63 6.35 21.67 4.46
N GLN A 64 5.18 21.41 5.04
CA GLN A 64 4.97 20.95 6.41
C GLN A 64 5.62 19.58 6.60
N ARG A 65 5.46 18.67 5.64
CA ARG A 65 6.16 17.37 5.63
C ARG A 65 7.68 17.55 5.61
N ALA A 66 8.21 18.31 4.64
CA ALA A 66 9.66 18.52 4.52
C ALA A 66 10.24 19.22 5.76
N LEU A 67 9.51 20.17 6.34
CA LEU A 67 9.88 20.86 7.57
C LEU A 67 9.94 19.88 8.75
N LEU A 68 8.91 19.06 8.93
CA LEU A 68 8.88 18.08 10.02
C LEU A 68 9.99 17.03 9.88
N GLU A 69 10.27 16.58 8.65
CA GLU A 69 11.39 15.67 8.36
C GLU A 69 12.74 16.33 8.71
N ALA A 70 12.95 17.60 8.32
CA ALA A 70 14.19 18.34 8.63
C ALA A 70 14.39 18.55 10.14
N ILE A 71 13.31 18.86 10.88
CA ILE A 71 13.36 19.01 12.34
C ILE A 71 13.59 17.66 13.03
N SER A 72 12.86 16.62 12.62
CA SER A 72 12.95 15.29 13.24
C SER A 72 14.32 14.62 13.03
N THR A 73 14.94 14.85 11.88
CA THR A 73 16.30 14.37 11.55
C THR A 73 17.41 15.27 12.09
N ARG A 74 17.07 16.40 12.75
CA ARG A 74 17.99 17.42 13.26
C ARG A 74 18.86 18.09 12.18
N LEU A 75 18.41 18.09 10.93
CA LEU A 75 19.06 18.84 9.85
C LEU A 75 18.84 20.36 10.00
N ALA A 76 17.66 20.74 10.51
CA ALA A 76 17.33 22.12 10.81
C ALA A 76 16.71 22.19 12.21
N SER A 77 17.22 23.07 13.06
CA SER A 77 16.82 23.16 14.47
C SER A 77 16.64 24.59 14.97
N SER A 78 17.05 25.60 14.22
CA SER A 78 16.72 27.01 14.43
C SER A 78 15.94 27.57 13.25
N GLN A 79 15.20 28.66 13.45
CA GLN A 79 14.50 29.32 12.33
C GLN A 79 15.45 29.71 11.19
N GLU A 80 16.67 30.15 11.51
CA GLU A 80 17.69 30.47 10.51
C GLU A 80 18.11 29.25 9.69
N SER A 81 18.34 28.10 10.34
CA SER A 81 18.68 26.86 9.64
C SER A 81 17.54 26.34 8.76
N ILE A 82 16.28 26.54 9.19
CA ILE A 82 15.10 26.19 8.39
C ILE A 82 15.03 27.08 7.15
N ASP A 83 15.21 28.40 7.33
CA ASP A 83 15.24 29.36 6.22
C ASP A 83 16.37 29.02 5.22
N ASP A 84 17.56 28.64 5.69
CA ASP A 84 18.69 28.22 4.84
C ASP A 84 18.40 26.91 4.09
N TYR A 85 17.77 25.94 4.75
CA TYR A 85 17.36 24.68 4.13
C TYR A 85 16.42 24.91 2.95
N PHE A 86 15.34 25.69 3.16
CA PHE A 86 14.40 26.00 2.08
C PHE A 86 14.96 26.98 1.05
N ALA A 87 15.94 27.82 1.40
CA ALA A 87 16.61 28.69 0.44
C ALA A 87 17.39 27.91 -0.64
N LYS A 88 17.78 26.67 -0.36
CA LYS A 88 18.48 25.77 -1.29
C LYS A 88 17.53 24.88 -2.12
N SER A 89 16.22 25.07 -1.99
CA SER A 89 15.21 24.25 -2.70
C SER A 89 14.84 24.79 -4.09
N LEU A 90 14.26 23.94 -4.94
CA LEU A 90 13.69 24.36 -6.23
C LEU A 90 12.57 25.41 -6.04
N LEU A 91 11.82 25.34 -4.92
CA LEU A 91 10.79 26.33 -4.59
C LEU A 91 11.38 27.74 -4.57
N ARG A 92 12.58 27.88 -4.00
CA ARG A 92 13.27 29.16 -3.93
C ARG A 92 13.85 29.61 -5.27
N HIS A 93 14.18 28.68 -6.16
CA HIS A 93 14.60 29.05 -7.52
C HIS A 93 13.42 29.57 -8.35
N SER A 94 12.23 29.00 -8.16
CA SER A 94 11.02 29.38 -8.89
C SER A 94 10.31 30.63 -8.32
N HIS A 95 10.50 30.96 -7.03
CA HIS A 95 9.79 32.06 -6.35
C HIS A 95 10.73 32.99 -5.57
N GLY A 96 10.26 34.19 -5.24
CA GLY A 96 11.03 35.18 -4.47
C GLY A 96 11.35 34.74 -3.02
N ARG A 97 12.34 35.40 -2.40
CA ARG A 97 12.74 35.13 -1.00
C ARG A 97 11.60 35.25 -0.02
N GLN A 98 10.80 36.29 -0.20
CA GLN A 98 9.73 36.64 0.71
C GLN A 98 8.63 35.57 0.70
N PHE A 99 8.24 35.10 -0.48
CA PHE A 99 7.27 34.02 -0.63
C PHE A 99 7.69 32.75 0.11
N VAL A 100 8.95 32.32 -0.03
CA VAL A 100 9.45 31.13 0.68
C VAL A 100 9.44 31.33 2.19
N LYS A 101 9.81 32.51 2.69
CA LYS A 101 9.75 32.83 4.12
C LYS A 101 8.33 32.75 4.67
N GLU A 102 7.37 33.35 3.97
CA GLU A 102 5.96 33.30 4.35
C GLU A 102 5.43 31.85 4.37
N CYS A 103 5.79 31.05 3.36
CA CYS A 103 5.45 29.63 3.30
C CYS A 103 6.04 28.84 4.48
N THR A 104 7.32 29.05 4.78
CA THR A 104 8.00 28.39 5.90
C THR A 104 7.37 28.79 7.24
N GLN A 105 7.11 30.08 7.47
CA GLN A 105 6.48 30.56 8.71
C GLN A 105 5.08 29.98 8.89
N SER A 106 4.23 30.06 7.87
CA SER A 106 2.90 29.46 7.90
C SER A 106 2.95 27.95 8.15
N SER A 107 3.94 27.25 7.59
CA SER A 107 4.12 25.81 7.78
C SER A 107 4.60 25.47 9.20
N SER A 108 5.51 26.27 9.76
CA SER A 108 5.96 26.14 11.15
C SER A 108 4.79 26.29 12.13
N ASP A 109 3.96 27.32 11.94
CA ASP A 109 2.78 27.55 12.77
C ASP A 109 1.79 26.39 12.67
N GLU A 110 1.61 25.81 11.49
CA GLU A 110 0.72 24.67 11.29
C GLU A 110 1.25 23.37 11.91
N VAL A 111 2.53 23.06 11.74
CA VAL A 111 3.17 21.89 12.36
C VAL A 111 3.10 21.99 13.89
N GLN A 112 3.25 23.20 14.45
CA GLN A 112 3.07 23.46 15.88
C GLN A 112 1.61 23.31 16.31
N ARG A 113 0.65 23.85 15.55
CA ARG A 113 -0.79 23.72 15.82
C ARG A 113 -1.27 22.27 15.79
N MET A 114 -0.70 21.45 14.91
CA MET A 114 -0.97 20.01 14.83
C MET A 114 -0.28 19.21 15.96
N GLY A 115 0.55 19.84 16.79
CA GLY A 115 1.29 19.19 17.87
C GLY A 115 2.43 18.28 17.40
N LEU A 116 2.97 18.52 16.21
CA LEU A 116 4.01 17.68 15.59
C LEU A 116 5.43 18.17 15.89
N ALA A 117 5.61 19.47 16.09
CA ALA A 117 6.86 20.05 16.56
C ALA A 117 6.58 21.19 17.55
N THR A 118 7.56 21.48 18.40
CA THR A 118 7.52 22.56 19.39
C THR A 118 8.76 23.43 19.26
N CYS A 119 8.58 24.74 19.37
CA CYS A 119 9.65 25.72 19.44
C CYS A 119 9.82 26.18 20.88
N ASP A 120 11.05 26.18 21.39
CA ASP A 120 11.33 26.70 22.73
C ASP A 120 11.49 28.24 22.74
N SER A 121 11.64 28.82 23.94
CA SER A 121 11.84 30.28 24.10
C SER A 121 13.14 30.79 23.48
N SER A 122 14.09 29.91 23.15
CA SER A 122 15.35 30.24 22.49
C SER A 122 15.27 30.16 20.96
N GLY A 123 14.11 29.79 20.41
CA GLY A 123 13.91 29.64 18.97
C GLY A 123 14.38 28.29 18.41
N HIS A 124 14.60 27.30 19.28
CA HIS A 124 15.01 25.96 18.90
C HIS A 124 13.80 25.04 18.68
N TRP A 125 13.73 24.42 17.52
CA TRP A 125 12.67 23.53 17.08
C TRP A 125 13.00 22.08 17.40
N THR A 126 12.02 21.38 17.99
CA THR A 126 12.12 19.97 18.32
C THR A 126 10.85 19.23 17.90
N ALA A 127 11.01 18.08 17.24
CA ALA A 127 9.87 17.23 16.91
C ALA A 127 9.29 16.57 18.17
N THR A 128 7.96 16.58 18.30
CA THR A 128 7.25 15.88 19.38
C THR A 128 7.35 14.36 19.18
N GLN A 129 6.89 13.57 20.16
CA GLN A 129 6.83 12.12 20.01
C GLN A 129 5.99 11.70 18.79
N LEU A 130 4.83 12.33 18.61
CA LEU A 130 3.97 12.12 17.45
C LEU A 130 4.67 12.53 16.15
N GLY A 131 5.31 13.71 16.11
CA GLY A 131 6.06 14.15 14.93
C GLY A 131 7.15 13.18 14.51
N LYS A 132 7.91 12.65 15.48
CA LYS A 132 8.93 11.61 15.23
C LYS A 132 8.31 10.32 14.71
N ALA A 133 7.17 9.89 15.25
CA ALA A 133 6.48 8.68 14.80
C ALA A 133 5.95 8.81 13.36
N ILE A 134 5.41 9.97 12.99
CA ILE A 134 4.95 10.26 11.62
C ILE A 134 6.13 10.19 10.62
N VAL A 135 7.25 10.83 10.95
CA VAL A 135 8.45 10.80 10.09
C VAL A 135 9.02 9.39 9.98
N ALA A 136 9.14 8.66 11.09
CA ALA A 136 9.65 7.29 11.09
C ALA A 136 8.77 6.31 10.30
N SER A 137 7.45 6.55 10.28
CA SER A 137 6.49 5.75 9.52
C SER A 137 6.32 6.18 8.05
N SER A 138 6.99 7.26 7.62
CA SER A 138 6.93 7.81 6.25
C SER A 138 5.51 8.21 5.80
N ILE A 139 4.69 8.71 6.73
CA ILE A 139 3.30 9.12 6.49
C ILE A 139 3.21 10.64 6.39
N ASP A 140 2.27 11.14 5.60
CA ASP A 140 2.00 12.58 5.54
C ASP A 140 1.45 13.10 6.88
N PRO A 141 1.74 14.35 7.28
CA PRO A 141 1.31 14.90 8.58
C PRO A 141 -0.17 14.71 8.93
N ASP A 142 -1.08 15.00 8.00
CA ASP A 142 -2.54 14.91 8.20
C ASP A 142 -3.00 13.47 8.42
N ASP A 143 -2.47 12.61 7.56
CA ASP A 143 -2.69 11.18 7.59
C ASP A 143 -2.15 10.57 8.88
N GLY A 144 -1.00 11.06 9.36
CA GLY A 144 -0.39 10.67 10.63
C GLY A 144 -1.23 11.09 11.85
N VAL A 145 -1.81 12.30 11.85
CA VAL A 145 -2.74 12.74 12.91
C VAL A 145 -4.01 11.89 12.91
N PHE A 146 -4.54 11.56 11.73
CA PHE A 146 -5.68 10.66 11.60
C PHE A 146 -5.36 9.25 12.14
N VAL A 147 -4.22 8.67 11.75
CA VAL A 147 -3.74 7.37 12.24
C VAL A 147 -3.56 7.38 13.76
N HIS A 148 -2.93 8.43 14.30
CA HIS A 148 -2.75 8.56 15.75
C HIS A 148 -4.08 8.48 16.50
N ARG A 149 -5.10 9.19 16.01
CA ARG A 149 -6.44 9.19 16.61
C ARG A 149 -7.09 7.80 16.53
N GLU A 150 -7.00 7.13 15.38
CA GLU A 150 -7.57 5.79 15.21
C GLU A 150 -6.86 4.75 16.08
N LEU A 151 -5.53 4.75 16.13
CA LEU A 151 -4.75 3.84 16.99
C LEU A 151 -4.95 4.14 18.47
N THR A 152 -5.06 5.41 18.87
CA THR A 152 -5.36 5.78 20.26
C THR A 152 -6.73 5.25 20.71
N LYS A 153 -7.73 5.26 19.80
CA LYS A 153 -9.01 4.59 20.07
C LYS A 153 -8.79 3.08 20.18
N ALA A 154 -8.12 2.48 19.20
CA ALA A 154 -7.88 1.03 19.14
C ALA A 154 -7.19 0.49 20.41
N LEU A 155 -6.24 1.24 21.00
CA LEU A 155 -5.58 0.88 22.26
C LEU A 155 -6.54 0.71 23.45
N ARG A 156 -7.72 1.34 23.43
CA ARG A 156 -8.70 1.23 24.52
C ARG A 156 -9.56 -0.03 24.41
N ALA A 157 -9.77 -0.53 23.20
CA ALA A 157 -10.59 -1.72 22.94
C ALA A 157 -10.13 -2.41 21.65
N PHE A 158 -8.99 -3.10 21.75
CA PHE A 158 -8.43 -3.83 20.62
C PHE A 158 -9.01 -5.25 20.56
N ALA A 159 -9.76 -5.55 19.50
CA ALA A 159 -10.23 -6.91 19.22
C ALA A 159 -9.07 -7.83 18.83
N MET A 160 -8.57 -8.62 19.79
CA MET A 160 -7.47 -9.58 19.61
C MET A 160 -7.93 -10.98 19.19
N ASP A 161 -9.21 -11.29 19.33
CA ASP A 161 -9.79 -12.60 19.02
C ASP A 161 -10.07 -12.79 17.51
N GLY A 162 -9.64 -11.85 16.68
CA GLY A 162 -9.77 -11.90 15.22
C GLY A 162 -8.81 -10.95 14.52
N GLU A 163 -8.79 -11.01 13.20
CA GLU A 163 -7.77 -10.34 12.38
C GLU A 163 -8.28 -9.04 11.74
N MET A 164 -9.59 -8.82 11.76
CA MET A 164 -10.23 -7.73 11.02
C MET A 164 -9.73 -6.35 11.47
N HIS A 165 -9.49 -6.18 12.77
CA HIS A 165 -8.98 -4.92 13.31
C HIS A 165 -7.53 -4.64 12.87
N ILE A 166 -6.68 -5.68 12.84
CA ILE A 166 -5.31 -5.60 12.35
C ILE A 166 -5.30 -5.25 10.86
N LEU A 167 -6.12 -5.93 10.07
CA LEU A 167 -6.25 -5.66 8.63
C LEU A 167 -6.76 -4.24 8.35
N TYR A 168 -7.69 -3.72 9.17
CA TYR A 168 -8.12 -2.33 9.09
C TYR A 168 -6.98 -1.35 9.41
N ILE A 169 -6.16 -1.63 10.43
CA ILE A 169 -4.97 -0.83 10.75
C ILE A 169 -3.96 -0.84 9.61
N PHE A 170 -3.71 -1.99 8.98
CA PHE A 170 -2.82 -2.12 7.82
C PHE A 170 -3.35 -1.55 6.52
N THR A 171 -4.61 -1.14 6.49
CA THR A 171 -5.19 -0.52 5.30
C THR A 171 -4.75 0.95 5.21
N PRO A 172 -4.09 1.36 4.11
CA PRO A 172 -3.57 2.71 3.97
C PRO A 172 -4.66 3.77 4.04
N VAL A 173 -4.26 4.97 4.48
CA VAL A 173 -5.15 6.14 4.65
C VAL A 173 -5.29 7.00 3.38
N GLN A 174 -4.39 6.78 2.43
CA GLN A 174 -4.36 7.45 1.14
C GLN A 174 -5.59 7.07 0.31
N ASP A 175 -6.13 8.05 -0.43
CA ASP A 175 -7.24 7.78 -1.33
C ASP A 175 -6.73 7.08 -2.60
N PHE A 176 -7.20 5.86 -2.80
CA PHE A 176 -6.93 5.07 -4.01
C PHE A 176 -7.89 5.38 -5.16
N GLY A 177 -8.80 6.37 -5.00
CA GLY A 177 -9.83 6.66 -5.98
C GLY A 177 -10.83 5.50 -6.12
N VAL A 178 -11.10 4.82 -5.01
CA VAL A 178 -11.90 3.59 -4.99
C VAL A 178 -13.38 3.93 -4.99
N SER A 179 -14.08 3.49 -6.03
CA SER A 179 -15.54 3.45 -6.05
C SER A 179 -16.02 2.28 -5.19
N VAL A 180 -16.61 2.59 -4.03
CA VAL A 180 -17.17 1.57 -3.14
C VAL A 180 -18.45 1.03 -3.74
N ASN A 181 -18.52 -0.29 -3.94
CA ASN A 181 -19.77 -0.96 -4.27
C ASN A 181 -20.52 -1.28 -2.98
N TRP A 182 -21.52 -0.47 -2.64
CA TRP A 182 -22.27 -0.58 -1.39
C TRP A 182 -23.06 -1.89 -1.26
N GLN A 183 -23.49 -2.49 -2.38
CA GLN A 183 -24.18 -3.78 -2.36
C GLN A 183 -23.21 -4.90 -1.99
N VAL A 184 -22.02 -4.90 -2.57
CA VAL A 184 -20.97 -5.86 -2.20
C VAL A 184 -20.56 -5.65 -0.74
N PHE A 185 -20.38 -4.41 -0.29
CA PHE A 185 -20.05 -4.12 1.10
C PHE A 185 -21.13 -4.65 2.06
N ARG A 186 -22.42 -4.45 1.76
CA ARG A 186 -23.50 -5.04 2.55
C ARG A 186 -23.42 -6.57 2.60
N ASN A 187 -23.24 -7.23 1.46
CA ASN A 187 -23.14 -8.69 1.42
C ASN A 187 -21.96 -9.20 2.25
N GLU A 188 -20.83 -8.49 2.23
CA GLU A 188 -19.68 -8.82 3.06
C GLU A 188 -19.93 -8.56 4.54
N MET A 189 -20.66 -7.51 4.90
CA MET A 189 -21.09 -7.26 6.27
C MET A 189 -21.95 -8.42 6.79
N ASP A 190 -22.91 -8.90 5.99
CA ASP A 190 -23.79 -10.02 6.37
C ASP A 190 -23.00 -11.34 6.53
N ALA A 191 -21.83 -11.46 5.90
CA ALA A 191 -20.92 -12.59 6.01
C ALA A 191 -19.83 -12.42 7.09
N LEU A 192 -19.78 -11.27 7.79
CA LEU A 192 -18.84 -11.07 8.90
C LEU A 192 -19.24 -11.92 10.10
N ASP A 193 -18.24 -12.42 10.80
CA ASP A 193 -18.39 -13.01 12.12
C ASP A 193 -18.67 -11.95 13.18
N ASP A 194 -19.04 -12.41 14.38
CA ASP A 194 -19.30 -11.53 15.52
C ASP A 194 -18.11 -10.60 15.81
N ASN A 195 -16.87 -11.09 15.60
CA ASN A 195 -15.67 -10.27 15.72
C ASN A 195 -15.67 -9.12 14.70
N GLY A 196 -15.85 -9.42 13.41
CA GLY A 196 -15.89 -8.44 12.35
C GLY A 196 -16.97 -7.38 12.54
N LEU A 197 -18.16 -7.76 13.00
CA LEU A 197 -19.26 -6.83 13.31
C LEU A 197 -18.93 -5.91 14.49
N ARG A 198 -18.25 -6.42 15.54
CA ARG A 198 -17.76 -5.60 16.65
C ARG A 198 -16.70 -4.61 16.19
N VAL A 199 -15.74 -5.03 15.36
CA VAL A 199 -14.71 -4.14 14.81
C VAL A 199 -15.34 -3.06 13.93
N MET A 200 -16.29 -3.43 13.07
CA MET A 200 -17.02 -2.48 12.22
C MET A 200 -17.73 -1.40 13.07
N SER A 201 -18.46 -1.82 14.11
CA SER A 201 -19.16 -0.92 15.02
C SER A 201 -18.19 -0.04 15.82
N PHE A 202 -17.06 -0.62 16.26
CA PHE A 202 -16.01 0.08 17.01
C PHE A 202 -15.34 1.19 16.20
N VAL A 203 -15.05 0.91 14.92
CA VAL A 203 -14.48 1.88 13.97
C VAL A 203 -15.48 3.01 13.62
N GLY A 204 -16.76 2.84 13.95
CA GLY A 204 -17.81 3.85 13.78
C GLY A 204 -18.70 3.63 12.56
N ILE A 205 -18.63 2.45 11.94
CA ILE A 205 -19.49 2.07 10.82
C ILE A 205 -20.76 1.42 11.37
N LYS A 206 -21.90 2.06 11.12
CA LYS A 206 -23.20 1.57 11.61
C LYS A 206 -23.85 0.68 10.54
N PRO A 207 -24.31 -0.54 10.90
CA PRO A 207 -25.00 -1.42 9.95
C PRO A 207 -26.20 -0.74 9.28
N THR A 208 -26.97 0.05 10.04
CA THR A 208 -28.15 0.78 9.54
C THR A 208 -27.81 1.77 8.43
N GLU A 209 -26.68 2.45 8.56
CA GLU A 209 -26.21 3.41 7.58
C GLU A 209 -25.70 2.70 6.31
N LEU A 210 -25.01 1.58 6.48
CA LEU A 210 -24.58 0.77 5.34
C LEU A 210 -25.76 0.22 4.54
N LEU A 211 -26.83 -0.21 5.21
CA LEU A 211 -28.08 -0.64 4.55
C LEU A 211 -28.70 0.50 3.73
N ARG A 212 -28.73 1.72 4.28
CA ARG A 212 -29.22 2.92 3.58
C ARG A 212 -28.39 3.22 2.32
N LEU A 213 -27.07 3.11 2.42
CA LEU A 213 -26.16 3.31 1.27
C LEU A 213 -26.35 2.23 0.20
N ALA A 214 -26.50 0.97 0.61
CA ALA A 214 -26.76 -0.15 -0.31
C ALA A 214 -28.10 -0.04 -1.05
N GLN A 215 -29.09 0.66 -0.47
CA GLN A 215 -30.39 0.96 -1.08
C GLN A 215 -30.36 2.17 -2.04
N GLY A 216 -29.18 2.74 -2.33
CA GLY A 216 -29.02 3.88 -3.24
C GLY A 216 -28.80 5.21 -2.54
N GLY A 217 -28.58 5.21 -1.22
CA GLY A 217 -28.12 6.38 -0.50
C GLY A 217 -26.72 6.82 -0.96
N SER A 218 -26.49 8.13 -1.03
CA SER A 218 -25.15 8.69 -1.21
C SER A 218 -24.50 8.98 0.14
N LEU A 219 -23.17 8.88 0.17
CA LEU A 219 -22.35 9.33 1.29
C LEU A 219 -22.00 10.80 1.06
N LYS A 220 -22.33 11.64 2.05
CA LYS A 220 -22.01 13.07 1.98
C LYS A 220 -20.53 13.26 2.29
N GLU A 221 -19.89 14.23 1.63
CA GLU A 221 -18.48 14.58 1.79
C GLU A 221 -18.28 16.10 1.79
N THR A 222 -19.29 16.84 2.24
CA THR A 222 -19.30 18.30 2.19
C THR A 222 -18.51 18.87 3.37
N THR A 223 -18.75 18.34 4.56
CA THR A 223 -18.05 18.77 5.79
C THR A 223 -16.79 17.95 6.05
N GLN A 224 -15.88 18.46 6.89
CA GLN A 224 -14.66 17.75 7.25
C GLN A 224 -14.95 16.43 8.00
N GLU A 225 -15.94 16.43 8.90
CA GLU A 225 -16.35 15.22 9.64
C GLU A 225 -16.91 14.15 8.70
N GLU A 226 -17.74 14.56 7.74
CA GLU A 226 -18.27 13.67 6.70
C GLU A 226 -17.15 13.07 5.83
N LYS A 227 -16.12 13.86 5.47
CA LYS A 227 -14.95 13.34 4.74
C LYS A 227 -14.16 12.33 5.56
N GLU A 228 -13.98 12.57 6.85
CA GLU A 228 -13.33 11.60 7.75
C GLU A 228 -14.13 10.31 7.87
N GLN A 229 -15.45 10.40 7.99
CA GLN A 229 -16.33 9.23 7.97
C GLN A 229 -16.20 8.49 6.63
N ALA A 230 -16.24 9.19 5.50
CA ALA A 230 -16.07 8.58 4.18
C ALA A 230 -14.73 7.85 4.04
N ARG A 231 -13.65 8.43 4.57
CA ARG A 231 -12.35 7.77 4.65
C ARG A 231 -12.43 6.46 5.45
N VAL A 232 -13.12 6.44 6.58
CA VAL A 232 -13.32 5.23 7.40
C VAL A 232 -14.06 4.13 6.63
N TYR A 233 -15.18 4.45 5.97
CA TYR A 233 -15.94 3.46 5.18
C TYR A 233 -15.11 2.89 4.02
N ARG A 234 -14.40 3.74 3.28
CA ARG A 234 -13.50 3.32 2.19
C ARG A 234 -12.39 2.40 2.70
N ARG A 235 -11.75 2.76 3.82
CA ARG A 235 -10.70 1.94 4.44
C ARG A 235 -11.24 0.58 4.88
N PHE A 236 -12.41 0.53 5.51
CA PHE A 236 -12.98 -0.75 5.92
C PHE A 236 -13.34 -1.63 4.71
N TYR A 237 -13.85 -1.05 3.62
CA TYR A 237 -14.08 -1.78 2.37
C TYR A 237 -12.80 -2.36 1.75
N LEU A 238 -11.69 -1.62 1.82
CA LEU A 238 -10.37 -2.12 1.40
C LEU A 238 -9.81 -3.18 2.36
N ALA A 239 -10.09 -3.07 3.67
CA ALA A 239 -9.72 -4.08 4.65
C ALA A 239 -10.43 -5.42 4.39
N LEU A 240 -11.68 -5.41 3.93
CA LEU A 240 -12.40 -6.62 3.50
C LEU A 240 -11.72 -7.29 2.29
N GLN A 241 -11.27 -6.49 1.31
CA GLN A 241 -10.48 -7.01 0.19
C GLN A 241 -9.16 -7.62 0.66
N LEU A 242 -8.49 -6.95 1.62
CA LEU A 242 -7.25 -7.44 2.20
C LEU A 242 -7.44 -8.75 2.97
N ARG A 243 -8.55 -8.87 3.71
CA ARG A 243 -8.95 -10.11 4.40
C ARG A 243 -9.04 -11.29 3.44
N ASP A 244 -9.68 -11.09 2.29
CA ASP A 244 -9.84 -12.15 1.29
C ASP A 244 -8.47 -12.52 0.68
N LEU A 245 -7.60 -11.54 0.43
CA LEU A 245 -6.24 -11.78 -0.06
C LEU A 245 -5.39 -12.57 0.95
N CYS A 246 -5.44 -12.21 2.24
CA CYS A 246 -4.76 -12.93 3.31
C CYS A 246 -5.32 -14.35 3.54
N ASN A 247 -6.57 -14.59 3.13
CA ASN A 247 -7.20 -15.91 3.09
C ASN A 247 -6.99 -16.64 1.75
N GLU A 248 -5.95 -16.27 0.99
CA GLU A 248 -5.47 -16.96 -0.20
C GLU A 248 -6.46 -16.92 -1.38
N VAL A 249 -7.44 -16.02 -1.32
CA VAL A 249 -8.36 -15.80 -2.45
C VAL A 249 -7.56 -15.13 -3.59
N PRO A 250 -7.53 -15.71 -4.80
CA PRO A 250 -6.74 -15.15 -5.88
C PRO A 250 -7.17 -13.73 -6.27
N ILE A 251 -6.21 -12.87 -6.62
CA ILE A 251 -6.45 -11.46 -7.01
C ILE A 251 -7.57 -11.31 -8.04
N HIS A 252 -7.66 -12.22 -9.03
CA HIS A 252 -8.69 -12.13 -10.06
C HIS A 252 -10.10 -12.47 -9.57
N VAL A 253 -10.23 -13.24 -8.48
CA VAL A 253 -11.51 -13.54 -7.82
C VAL A 253 -11.92 -12.34 -6.98
N VAL A 254 -11.00 -11.78 -6.19
CA VAL A 254 -11.22 -10.53 -5.42
C VAL A 254 -11.63 -9.39 -6.37
N SER A 255 -10.90 -9.21 -7.47
CA SER A 255 -11.22 -8.21 -8.51
C SER A 255 -12.66 -8.33 -9.04
N ARG A 256 -13.15 -9.56 -9.28
CA ARG A 256 -14.54 -9.77 -9.72
C ARG A 256 -15.54 -9.57 -8.58
N LYS A 257 -15.21 -10.04 -7.38
CA LYS A 257 -16.07 -9.97 -6.19
C LYS A 257 -16.38 -8.52 -5.80
N TYR A 258 -15.36 -7.66 -5.81
CA TYR A 258 -15.47 -6.25 -5.39
C TYR A 258 -15.65 -5.27 -6.55
N ASP A 259 -15.80 -5.77 -7.78
CA ASP A 259 -15.89 -4.97 -9.01
C ASP A 259 -14.74 -3.95 -9.15
N MET A 260 -13.52 -4.41 -8.87
CA MET A 260 -12.31 -3.59 -8.88
C MET A 260 -11.34 -4.05 -9.97
N PRO A 261 -10.64 -3.12 -10.66
CA PRO A 261 -9.59 -3.49 -11.62
C PRO A 261 -8.51 -4.35 -10.95
N ARG A 262 -8.05 -5.41 -11.64
CA ARG A 262 -7.00 -6.30 -11.10
C ARG A 262 -5.73 -5.57 -10.68
N GLY A 263 -5.34 -4.54 -11.43
CA GLY A 263 -4.21 -3.69 -11.09
C GLY A 263 -4.41 -2.97 -9.77
N ALA A 264 -5.61 -2.46 -9.49
CA ALA A 264 -5.92 -1.78 -8.23
C ALA A 264 -5.84 -2.74 -7.03
N VAL A 265 -6.36 -3.96 -7.15
CA VAL A 265 -6.26 -4.98 -6.10
C VAL A 265 -4.80 -5.38 -5.84
N GLN A 266 -3.99 -5.49 -6.89
CA GLN A 266 -2.55 -5.78 -6.76
C GLN A 266 -1.79 -4.62 -6.11
N THR A 267 -2.07 -3.38 -6.52
CA THR A 267 -1.51 -2.18 -5.90
C THR A 267 -1.90 -2.09 -4.42
N LEU A 268 -3.17 -2.34 -4.09
CA LEU A 268 -3.63 -2.38 -2.70
C LEU A 268 -2.78 -3.36 -1.87
N SER A 269 -2.64 -4.60 -2.33
CA SER A 269 -1.84 -5.62 -1.65
C SER A 269 -0.40 -5.16 -1.40
N HIS A 270 0.26 -4.58 -2.41
CA HIS A 270 1.64 -4.11 -2.28
C HIS A 270 1.76 -2.88 -1.38
N THR A 271 0.82 -1.94 -1.46
CA THR A 271 0.85 -0.73 -0.61
C THR A 271 0.57 -1.06 0.85
N CYS A 272 -0.35 -2.00 1.14
CA CYS A 272 -0.60 -2.45 2.51
C CYS A 272 0.65 -3.05 3.16
N GLN A 273 1.48 -3.77 2.40
CA GLN A 273 2.75 -4.34 2.89
C GLN A 273 3.72 -3.26 3.40
N GLY A 274 3.94 -2.21 2.61
CA GLY A 274 4.78 -1.08 3.05
C GLY A 274 4.14 -0.28 4.19
N PHE A 275 2.82 -0.10 4.14
CA PHE A 275 2.09 0.63 5.17
C PHE A 275 2.09 -0.09 6.53
N ALA A 276 2.00 -1.42 6.54
CA ALA A 276 2.05 -2.23 7.75
C ALA A 276 3.38 -2.04 8.51
N ALA A 277 4.51 -2.07 7.80
CA ALA A 277 5.81 -1.76 8.39
C ALA A 277 5.85 -0.34 8.98
N GLY A 278 5.24 0.62 8.29
CA GLY A 278 5.05 1.98 8.80
C GLY A 278 4.23 2.03 10.09
N MET A 279 3.14 1.25 10.20
CA MET A 279 2.31 1.16 11.41
C MET A 279 3.05 0.56 12.62
N VAL A 280 3.87 -0.47 12.38
CA VAL A 280 4.72 -1.05 13.43
C VAL A 280 5.70 0.01 13.95
N LYS A 281 6.42 0.69 13.06
CA LYS A 281 7.33 1.79 13.43
C LYS A 281 6.63 2.95 14.11
N PHE A 282 5.43 3.30 13.65
CA PHE A 282 4.61 4.31 14.32
C PHE A 282 4.35 3.94 15.78
N CYS A 283 3.91 2.71 16.04
CA CYS A 283 3.65 2.22 17.39
C CYS A 283 4.92 2.16 18.25
N GLU A 284 6.05 1.72 17.70
CA GLU A 284 7.35 1.72 18.40
C GLU A 284 7.74 3.13 18.88
N HIS A 285 7.67 4.13 18.00
CA HIS A 285 8.03 5.52 18.33
C HIS A 285 7.04 6.18 19.30
N MET A 286 5.77 5.76 19.28
CA MET A 286 4.76 6.17 20.26
C MET A 286 4.90 5.46 21.62
N GLY A 287 5.78 4.47 21.74
CA GLY A 287 5.95 3.68 22.97
C GLY A 287 4.86 2.62 23.18
N TRP A 288 4.10 2.27 22.14
CA TRP A 288 3.02 1.29 22.17
C TRP A 288 3.53 -0.11 21.85
N GLY A 289 4.48 -0.61 22.64
CA GLY A 289 5.22 -1.85 22.35
C GLY A 289 4.34 -3.09 22.17
N VAL A 290 3.28 -3.24 22.97
CA VAL A 290 2.34 -4.37 22.85
C VAL A 290 1.60 -4.36 21.51
N MET A 291 1.12 -3.18 21.09
CA MET A 291 0.48 -3.00 19.79
C MET A 291 1.48 -3.24 18.65
N ALA A 292 2.70 -2.72 18.77
CA ALA A 292 3.75 -2.93 17.78
C ALA A 292 4.04 -4.42 17.57
N ALA A 293 4.20 -5.19 18.65
CA ALA A 293 4.44 -6.63 18.58
C ALA A 293 3.26 -7.40 17.98
N ALA A 294 2.03 -7.03 18.34
CA ALA A 294 0.82 -7.64 17.77
C ALA A 294 0.72 -7.37 16.26
N LEU A 295 1.00 -6.15 15.81
CA LEU A 295 1.03 -5.81 14.39
C LEU A 295 2.18 -6.54 13.69
N ASP A 296 3.39 -6.52 14.24
CA ASP A 296 4.58 -7.11 13.62
C ASP A 296 4.41 -8.60 13.34
N HIS A 297 3.82 -9.34 14.28
CA HIS A 297 3.49 -10.76 14.11
C HIS A 297 2.58 -11.03 12.89
N PHE A 298 1.70 -10.09 12.55
CA PHE A 298 0.80 -10.21 11.41
C PHE A 298 1.40 -9.71 10.09
N THR A 299 2.53 -9.01 10.11
CA THR A 299 3.21 -8.52 8.91
C THR A 299 3.59 -9.68 7.99
N ASP A 300 4.13 -10.77 8.52
CA ASP A 300 4.52 -11.96 7.72
C ASP A 300 3.33 -12.54 6.94
N ARG A 301 2.14 -12.55 7.54
CA ARG A 301 0.91 -13.03 6.90
C ARG A 301 0.46 -12.13 5.76
N LEU A 302 0.55 -10.82 5.97
CA LEU A 302 0.26 -9.83 4.95
C LEU A 302 1.24 -9.91 3.78
N MET A 303 2.53 -10.10 4.07
CA MET A 303 3.58 -10.26 3.06
C MET A 303 3.38 -11.53 2.24
N ALA A 304 3.07 -12.64 2.90
CA ALA A 304 2.81 -13.93 2.27
C ALA A 304 1.48 -13.96 1.50
N GLY A 305 0.49 -13.17 1.93
CA GLY A 305 -0.90 -13.26 1.45
C GLY A 305 -1.50 -14.63 1.76
N ALA A 306 -1.17 -15.18 2.93
CA ALA A 306 -1.51 -16.55 3.30
C ALA A 306 -1.87 -16.66 4.79
N ARG A 307 -2.59 -17.74 5.13
CA ARG A 307 -2.87 -18.08 6.52
C ARG A 307 -1.61 -18.50 7.27
N ALA A 308 -1.69 -18.44 8.61
CA ALA A 308 -0.56 -18.67 9.50
C ALA A 308 0.10 -20.05 9.32
N ASP A 309 -0.70 -21.08 9.01
CA ASP A 309 -0.24 -22.44 8.75
C ASP A 309 0.71 -22.51 7.54
N LEU A 310 0.51 -21.67 6.53
CA LEU A 310 1.30 -21.70 5.30
C LEU A 310 2.59 -20.89 5.33
N LEU A 311 2.82 -20.08 6.37
CA LEU A 311 3.93 -19.12 6.39
C LEU A 311 5.29 -19.80 6.20
N ALA A 312 5.50 -20.94 6.86
CA ALA A 312 6.73 -21.71 6.73
C ALA A 312 7.01 -22.11 5.28
N LEU A 313 5.98 -22.53 4.53
CA LEU A 313 6.11 -22.94 3.13
C LEU A 313 6.36 -21.75 2.20
N THR A 314 5.76 -20.58 2.49
CA THR A 314 5.94 -19.38 1.65
C THR A 314 7.35 -18.80 1.70
N LYS A 315 8.18 -19.19 2.68
CA LYS A 315 9.61 -18.86 2.73
C LYS A 315 10.41 -19.57 1.63
N ILE A 316 9.89 -20.67 1.09
CA ILE A 316 10.57 -21.43 0.03
C ILE A 316 10.37 -20.70 -1.31
N PRO A 317 11.46 -20.43 -2.06
CA PRO A 317 11.38 -19.82 -3.37
C PRO A 317 10.37 -20.52 -4.28
N PHE A 318 9.63 -19.72 -5.05
CA PHE A 318 8.60 -20.19 -5.98
C PHE A 318 7.33 -20.83 -5.38
N ILE A 319 7.23 -20.97 -4.06
CA ILE A 319 6.01 -21.35 -3.36
C ILE A 319 5.29 -20.07 -2.90
N LYS A 320 4.31 -19.63 -3.69
CA LYS A 320 3.42 -18.51 -3.33
C LYS A 320 2.20 -19.03 -2.57
N SER A 321 1.48 -18.16 -1.86
CA SER A 321 0.21 -18.41 -1.13
C SER A 321 -0.64 -19.59 -1.67
N ARG A 322 -1.17 -19.52 -2.89
CA ARG A 322 -1.98 -20.62 -3.46
C ARG A 322 -1.22 -21.93 -3.67
N THR A 323 0.05 -21.86 -4.07
CA THR A 323 0.90 -23.05 -4.22
C THR A 323 1.20 -23.66 -2.86
N ALA A 324 1.44 -22.84 -1.83
CA ALA A 324 1.62 -23.31 -0.46
C ALA A 324 0.40 -24.10 0.02
N ARG A 325 -0.82 -23.63 -0.27
CA ARG A 325 -2.07 -24.37 0.08
C ARG A 325 -2.14 -25.74 -0.59
N VAL A 326 -1.81 -25.83 -1.87
CA VAL A 326 -1.79 -27.11 -2.60
C VAL A 326 -0.75 -28.07 -2.02
N PHE A 327 0.42 -27.57 -1.62
CA PHE A 327 1.45 -28.37 -0.96
C PHE A 327 0.97 -28.86 0.42
N TRP A 328 0.35 -27.98 1.20
CA TRP A 328 -0.20 -28.29 2.52
C TRP A 328 -1.30 -29.36 2.46
N GLU A 329 -2.24 -29.23 1.51
CA GLU A 329 -3.31 -30.20 1.27
C GLU A 329 -2.77 -31.55 0.75
N SER A 330 -1.65 -31.52 0.02
CA SER A 330 -0.96 -32.74 -0.44
C SER A 330 -0.10 -33.42 0.64
N GLY A 331 -0.10 -32.91 1.88
CA GLY A 331 0.62 -33.50 3.02
C GLY A 331 1.97 -32.85 3.35
N TYR A 332 2.45 -31.90 2.53
CA TYR A 332 3.70 -31.20 2.76
C TYR A 332 3.48 -29.98 3.66
N ARG A 333 3.40 -30.21 4.97
CA ARG A 333 3.07 -29.17 5.97
C ARG A 333 4.27 -28.46 6.59
N SER A 334 5.49 -28.92 6.33
CA SER A 334 6.70 -28.32 6.92
C SER A 334 7.82 -28.20 5.88
N ILE A 335 8.79 -27.33 6.15
CA ILE A 335 9.98 -27.21 5.29
C ILE A 335 10.72 -28.55 5.22
N ALA A 336 10.81 -29.29 6.33
CA ALA A 336 11.36 -30.64 6.38
C ALA A 336 10.63 -31.61 5.43
N SER A 337 9.30 -31.58 5.39
CA SER A 337 8.53 -32.46 4.51
C SER A 337 8.80 -32.19 3.03
N VAL A 338 9.04 -30.93 2.66
CA VAL A 338 9.41 -30.53 1.29
C VAL A 338 10.87 -30.87 0.98
N ALA A 339 11.76 -30.70 1.96
CA ALA A 339 13.18 -31.01 1.83
C ALA A 339 13.44 -32.51 1.60
N ASN A 340 12.67 -33.37 2.29
CA ASN A 340 12.74 -34.83 2.15
C ASN A 340 12.04 -35.37 0.89
N ALA A 341 11.28 -34.52 0.18
CA ALA A 341 10.57 -34.93 -1.03
C ALA A 341 11.48 -34.85 -2.26
N ASP A 342 11.41 -35.89 -3.09
CA ASP A 342 12.09 -35.87 -4.39
C ASP A 342 11.34 -34.97 -5.38
N ALA A 343 12.08 -34.37 -6.32
CA ALA A 343 11.54 -33.45 -7.32
C ALA A 343 10.42 -34.11 -8.16
N GLY A 344 10.50 -35.43 -8.39
CA GLY A 344 9.46 -36.21 -9.06
C GLY A 344 8.13 -36.27 -8.29
N GLN A 345 8.17 -36.27 -6.95
CA GLN A 345 6.98 -36.28 -6.10
C GLN A 345 6.32 -34.90 -5.98
N LEU A 346 7.11 -33.83 -6.07
CA LEU A 346 6.62 -32.45 -6.04
C LEU A 346 5.97 -32.01 -7.38
N LEU A 347 6.33 -32.67 -8.49
CA LEU A 347 5.84 -32.32 -9.82
C LEU A 347 4.31 -32.44 -9.96
N PRO A 348 3.65 -33.55 -9.57
CA PRO A 348 2.18 -33.65 -9.59
C PRO A 348 1.48 -32.54 -8.80
N VAL A 349 2.03 -32.16 -7.65
CA VAL A 349 1.50 -31.09 -6.78
C VAL A 349 1.55 -29.74 -7.50
N LEU A 350 2.68 -29.43 -8.16
CA LEU A 350 2.84 -28.20 -8.94
C LEU A 350 1.97 -28.15 -10.21
N MET A 351 1.52 -29.30 -10.72
CA MET A 351 0.64 -29.36 -11.88
C MET A 351 -0.83 -29.05 -11.54
N GLN A 352 -1.31 -29.37 -10.34
CA GLN A 352 -2.71 -29.15 -9.94
C GLN A 352 -3.23 -27.72 -10.17
N PRO A 353 -2.54 -26.64 -9.73
CA PRO A 353 -3.01 -25.27 -9.95
C PRO A 353 -2.99 -24.84 -11.42
N ASN A 354 -2.23 -25.55 -12.28
CA ASN A 354 -2.09 -25.25 -13.71
C ASN A 354 -3.04 -26.06 -14.61
N LYS A 355 -3.74 -27.08 -14.08
CA LYS A 355 -4.70 -27.90 -14.85
C LYS A 355 -5.82 -27.10 -15.50
N ILE A 356 -6.17 -25.94 -14.97
CA ILE A 356 -7.19 -25.03 -15.54
C ILE A 356 -6.70 -24.43 -16.88
N ARG A 357 -5.39 -24.42 -17.17
CA ARG A 357 -4.77 -23.76 -18.33
C ARG A 357 -4.34 -24.68 -19.47
N SER A 358 -4.24 -26.00 -19.26
CA SER A 358 -3.72 -26.91 -20.29
C SER A 358 -4.82 -27.77 -20.91
N LYS A 359 -5.24 -27.40 -22.12
CA LYS A 359 -5.84 -28.31 -23.09
C LYS A 359 -4.96 -28.25 -24.36
N GLY A 360 -4.00 -29.17 -24.48
CA GLY A 360 -3.24 -29.41 -25.73
C GLY A 360 -1.71 -29.51 -25.56
N HIS A 361 -1.04 -30.03 -26.61
CA HIS A 361 0.37 -30.40 -26.87
C HIS A 361 1.56 -29.62 -26.23
N LYS A 362 1.34 -28.64 -25.34
CA LYS A 362 2.36 -27.89 -24.58
C LYS A 362 2.81 -28.57 -23.28
N ASP A 363 2.35 -29.80 -23.03
CA ASP A 363 2.53 -30.48 -21.75
C ASP A 363 3.99 -30.90 -21.47
N GLU A 364 4.75 -31.36 -22.46
CA GLU A 364 6.15 -31.80 -22.24
C GLU A 364 7.09 -30.66 -21.84
N LYS A 365 7.08 -29.55 -22.60
CA LYS A 365 7.88 -28.35 -22.27
C LYS A 365 7.43 -27.69 -20.97
N LEU A 366 6.15 -27.84 -20.61
CA LEU A 366 5.63 -27.36 -19.32
C LEU A 366 6.13 -28.24 -18.18
N GLN A 367 6.08 -29.55 -18.36
CA GLN A 367 6.53 -30.54 -17.39
C GLN A 367 8.03 -30.42 -17.11
N GLU A 368 8.86 -30.22 -18.15
CA GLU A 368 10.30 -29.97 -18.01
C GLU A 368 10.58 -28.71 -17.16
N LYS A 369 9.87 -27.61 -17.44
CA LYS A 369 9.96 -26.37 -16.65
C LYS A 369 9.50 -26.55 -15.21
N LEU A 370 8.43 -27.30 -14.99
CA LEU A 370 7.92 -27.58 -13.65
C LEU A 370 8.85 -28.51 -12.86
N LEU A 371 9.52 -29.44 -13.53
CA LEU A 371 10.52 -30.31 -12.92
C LEU A 371 11.75 -29.51 -12.52
N ALA A 372 12.28 -28.64 -13.39
CA ALA A 372 13.35 -27.72 -13.03
C ALA A 372 12.97 -26.83 -11.83
N LYS A 373 11.72 -26.36 -11.81
CA LYS A 373 11.17 -25.60 -10.68
C LYS A 373 11.09 -26.45 -9.39
N ALA A 374 10.67 -27.70 -9.49
CA ALA A 374 10.59 -28.64 -8.36
C ALA A 374 11.97 -28.94 -7.77
N GLN A 375 13.00 -29.11 -8.63
CA GLN A 375 14.38 -29.27 -8.20
C GLN A 375 14.87 -28.05 -7.41
N ILE A 376 14.60 -26.84 -7.90
CA ILE A 376 14.97 -25.61 -7.19
C ILE A 376 14.25 -25.51 -5.85
N ILE A 377 12.96 -25.87 -5.80
CA ILE A 377 12.17 -25.89 -4.56
C ILE A 377 12.78 -26.87 -3.54
N SER A 378 13.09 -28.10 -3.94
CA SER A 378 13.68 -29.12 -3.06
C SER A 378 15.07 -28.71 -2.56
N MET A 379 15.94 -28.19 -3.44
CA MET A 379 17.27 -27.67 -3.06
C MET A 379 17.17 -26.50 -2.07
N ALA A 380 16.25 -25.55 -2.32
CA ALA A 380 16.07 -24.40 -1.46
C ALA A 380 15.47 -24.82 -0.10
N ALA A 381 14.51 -25.75 -0.09
CA ALA A 381 13.95 -26.29 1.14
C ALA A 381 15.03 -26.99 1.99
N ASN A 382 15.89 -27.81 1.36
CA ASN A 382 17.03 -28.45 2.03
C ASN A 382 17.99 -27.44 2.65
N ARG A 383 18.33 -26.36 1.93
CA ARG A 383 19.19 -25.29 2.46
C ARG A 383 18.56 -24.58 3.65
N ILE A 384 17.27 -24.22 3.57
CA ILE A 384 16.57 -23.54 4.66
C ILE A 384 16.47 -24.47 5.87
N TRP A 385 16.18 -25.75 5.66
CA TRP A 385 16.10 -26.75 6.71
C TRP A 385 17.45 -26.92 7.44
N GLN A 386 18.56 -27.00 6.70
CA GLN A 386 19.89 -27.09 7.31
C GLN A 386 20.23 -25.88 8.20
N ILE A 387 19.85 -24.68 7.77
CA ILE A 387 20.04 -23.45 8.57
C ILE A 387 19.19 -23.50 9.84
N GLN A 388 17.94 -23.96 9.76
CA GLN A 388 17.06 -24.08 10.93
C GLN A 388 17.61 -25.07 11.96
N VAL A 389 18.05 -26.26 11.50
CA VAL A 389 18.65 -27.27 12.38
C VAL A 389 19.95 -26.76 13.01
N GLN A 390 20.77 -26.01 12.28
CA GLN A 390 21.99 -25.42 12.82
C GLN A 390 21.72 -24.33 13.86
N ALA A 391 20.65 -23.55 13.70
CA ALA A 391 20.26 -22.53 14.67
C ALA A 391 19.73 -23.18 15.97
N GLU A 392 18.90 -24.22 15.85
CA GLU A 392 18.41 -24.99 17.00
C GLU A 392 19.57 -25.62 17.80
N LEU A 393 20.58 -26.17 17.11
CA LEU A 393 21.79 -26.73 17.75
C LEU A 393 22.73 -25.69 18.39
N GLN A 394 22.56 -24.40 18.12
CA GLN A 394 23.36 -23.31 18.72
C GLN A 394 22.64 -22.63 19.90
N GLU A 395 21.33 -22.82 20.02
CA GLU A 395 20.51 -22.31 21.13
C GLU A 395 20.46 -23.30 22.31
N ASP A 396 20.74 -24.59 22.06
CA ASP A 396 20.99 -25.65 23.05
C ASP A 396 22.47 -25.70 23.49
#